data_AF-A0A7S3IM00-F1
#
_entry.id   AF-A0A7S3IM00-F1
#
_cell.length_a   1.000
_cell.length_b   1.000
_cell.length_c   1.000
_cell.angle_alpha   90.00
_cell.angle_beta   90.00
_cell.angle_gamma   90.00
#
_symmetry.space_group_name_H-M   'P 1'
#
loop_
_entity.id
_entity.type
_entity.pdbx_description
1 polymer ?
#
loop_
_entity_poly.entity_id
_entity_poly.type
_entity_poly.pdbx_seq_one_letter_code
_entity_poly.pdbx_strand_id
1 'polypeptide(L)'
;ISMETVKQGTMKLFRRFDVKKTKQLCVASEYRSRIRTAQLQEKVRQKKLKIQELLRKEDEERALIFAEDLIKDEGILQCYEVLRIRLDHFKGRLDAVDKYGPTK
;
A
#
# COMPACT_ATOMS: atom_id res chain seq x y z
N ILE A 1 2.98 44.12 17.74
CA ILE A 1 2.49 42.72 17.64
C ILE A 1 2.72 42.10 19.01
N SER A 2 1.67 41.74 19.75
CA SER A 2 1.79 41.30 21.15
C SER A 2 2.40 39.89 21.24
N MET A 3 3.09 39.56 22.34
CA MET A 3 3.61 38.21 22.58
C MET A 3 2.51 37.12 22.56
N GLU A 4 1.25 37.50 22.80
CA GLU A 4 0.09 36.61 22.69
C GLU A 4 -0.24 36.23 21.25
N THR A 5 -0.02 37.13 20.29
CA THR A 5 -0.25 36.84 18.86
C THR A 5 0.78 35.84 18.32
N VAL A 6 2.00 35.87 18.86
CA VAL A 6 3.07 34.92 18.51
C VAL A 6 2.74 33.52 19.04
N LYS A 7 2.28 33.40 20.30
CA LYS A 7 1.88 32.11 20.90
C LYS A 7 0.75 31.43 20.12
N GLN A 8 -0.25 32.18 19.66
CA GLN A 8 -1.36 31.62 18.88
C GLN A 8 -0.98 31.23 17.44
N GLY A 9 0.03 31.88 16.84
CA GLY A 9 0.56 31.57 15.52
C GLY A 9 1.39 30.28 15.47
N THR A 10 2.22 30.04 16.49
CA THR A 10 3.06 28.82 16.59
C THR A 10 2.32 27.59 17.12
N MET A 11 1.19 27.76 17.82
CA MET A 11 0.39 26.64 18.34
C MET A 11 -0.43 25.89 17.27
N LYS A 12 -0.48 26.37 16.02
CA LYS A 12 -1.33 25.78 14.97
C LYS A 12 -0.68 24.65 14.15
N LEU A 13 0.54 24.22 14.46
CA LEU A 13 1.32 23.34 13.58
C LEU A 13 1.48 21.88 14.01
N PHE A 14 0.98 21.48 15.18
CA PHE A 14 0.94 20.07 15.57
C PHE A 14 -0.50 19.54 15.45
N ARG A 15 -0.90 19.11 14.24
CA ARG A 15 -2.07 18.24 14.12
C ARG A 15 -1.79 16.98 14.92
N ARG A 16 -2.47 16.82 16.06
CA ARG A 16 -2.41 15.65 16.94
C ARG A 16 -2.45 14.35 16.13
N PHE A 17 -1.50 13.45 16.39
CA PHE A 17 -1.51 12.09 15.85
C PHE A 17 -2.67 11.32 16.51
N ASP A 18 -3.74 11.07 15.75
CA ASP A 18 -4.90 10.32 16.22
C ASP A 18 -4.66 8.82 16.02
N VAL A 19 -4.30 8.14 17.11
CA VAL A 19 -3.96 6.71 17.11
C VAL A 19 -5.17 5.85 16.74
N LYS A 20 -6.38 6.23 17.19
CA LYS A 20 -7.61 5.48 16.88
C LYS A 20 -7.91 5.57 15.38
N LYS A 21 -7.85 6.78 14.82
CA LYS A 21 -8.01 6.99 13.38
C LYS A 21 -6.93 6.28 12.57
N THR A 22 -5.68 6.32 13.04
CA THR A 22 -4.56 5.64 12.37
C THR A 22 -4.75 4.12 12.36
N LYS A 23 -5.18 3.51 13.48
CA LYS A 23 -5.53 2.08 13.53
C LYS A 23 -6.62 1.72 12.51
N GLN A 24 -7.68 2.52 12.42
CA GLN A 24 -8.75 2.30 11.43
C GLN A 24 -8.23 2.40 9.99
N LEU A 25 -7.35 3.37 9.70
CA LEU A 25 -6.72 3.52 8.39
C LEU A 25 -5.81 2.34 8.04
N CYS A 26 -5.07 1.78 9.01
CA CYS A 26 -4.27 0.57 8.81
C CYS A 26 -5.15 -0.62 8.44
N VAL A 27 -6.23 -0.87 9.18
CA VAL A 27 -7.19 -1.95 8.89
C VAL A 27 -7.81 -1.79 7.50
N ALA A 28 -8.26 -0.57 7.16
CA ALA A 28 -8.82 -0.29 5.85
C ALA A 28 -7.80 -0.48 4.71
N SER A 29 -6.54 -0.12 4.96
CA SER A 29 -5.45 -0.27 3.96
C SER A 29 -5.05 -1.73 3.78
N GLU A 30 -5.03 -2.51 4.85
CA GLU A 30 -4.82 -3.96 4.81
C GLU A 30 -5.93 -4.64 4.00
N TYR A 31 -7.20 -4.32 4.29
CA TYR A 31 -8.34 -4.85 3.55
C TYR A 31 -8.28 -4.52 2.06
N ARG A 32 -8.00 -3.25 1.72
CA ARG A 32 -7.81 -2.82 0.33
C ARG A 32 -6.66 -3.57 -0.35
N SER A 33 -5.53 -3.75 0.34
CA SER A 33 -4.39 -4.51 -0.19
C SER A 33 -4.78 -5.95 -0.53
N ARG A 34 -5.55 -6.63 0.33
CA ARG A 34 -6.03 -8.00 0.07
C ARG A 34 -6.91 -8.06 -1.18
N ILE A 35 -7.89 -7.14 -1.31
CA ILE A 35 -8.74 -7.07 -2.51
C ILE A 35 -7.89 -6.84 -3.77
N ARG A 36 -6.98 -5.86 -3.73
CA ARG A 36 -6.12 -5.55 -4.89
C ARG A 36 -5.20 -6.70 -5.25
N THR A 37 -4.71 -7.46 -4.26
CA THR A 37 -3.92 -8.67 -4.49
C THR A 37 -4.74 -9.72 -5.22
N ALA A 38 -5.96 -10.01 -4.78
CA ALA A 38 -6.84 -10.98 -5.44
C ALA A 38 -7.17 -10.57 -6.88
N GLN A 39 -7.50 -9.29 -7.11
CA GLN A 39 -7.74 -8.75 -8.44
C GLN A 39 -6.52 -8.89 -9.35
N LEU A 40 -5.33 -8.60 -8.82
CA LEU A 40 -4.08 -8.69 -9.56
C LEU A 40 -3.66 -10.14 -9.84
N GLN A 41 -3.91 -11.08 -8.91
CA GLN A 41 -3.70 -12.51 -9.12
C GLN A 41 -4.57 -13.03 -10.27
N GLU A 42 -5.84 -12.63 -10.33
CA GLU A 42 -6.71 -12.99 -11.45
C GLU A 42 -6.21 -12.39 -12.76
N LYS A 43 -5.80 -11.11 -12.76
CA LYS A 43 -5.19 -10.47 -13.94
C LYS A 43 -3.93 -11.21 -14.42
N VAL A 44 -3.05 -11.61 -13.50
CA VAL A 44 -1.85 -12.41 -13.78
C VAL A 44 -2.23 -13.75 -14.40
N ARG A 45 -3.23 -14.44 -13.85
CA ARG A 45 -3.73 -15.71 -14.40
C ARG A 45 -4.23 -15.55 -15.84
N GLN A 46 -5.01 -14.49 -16.10
CA GLN A 46 -5.51 -14.19 -17.45
C GLN A 46 -4.39 -13.87 -18.43
N LYS A 47 -3.38 -13.10 -18.01
CA LYS A 47 -2.19 -12.83 -18.83
C LYS A 47 -1.42 -14.11 -19.18
N LYS A 48 -1.22 -15.01 -18.22
CA LYS A 48 -0.57 -16.32 -18.47
C LYS A 48 -1.33 -17.14 -19.51
N LEU A 49 -2.65 -17.21 -19.41
CA LEU A 49 -3.49 -17.88 -20.42
C LEU A 49 -3.37 -17.20 -21.79
N LYS A 50 -3.33 -15.86 -21.82
CA LYS A 50 -3.20 -15.12 -23.07
C LYS A 50 -1.85 -15.36 -23.76
N ILE A 51 -0.76 -15.40 -23.00
CA ILE A 51 0.58 -15.73 -23.52
C ILE A 51 0.57 -17.13 -24.14
N GLN A 52 -0.01 -18.12 -23.45
CA GLN A 52 -0.14 -19.48 -23.99
C GLN A 52 -0.94 -19.52 -25.30
N GLU A 53 -2.02 -18.74 -25.39
CA GLU A 53 -2.82 -18.62 -26.61
C GLU A 53 -2.00 -18.02 -27.76
N LEU A 54 -1.22 -16.97 -27.50
CA LEU A 54 -0.38 -16.30 -28.50
C LEU A 54 0.74 -17.21 -29.00
N LEU A 55 1.41 -17.94 -28.09
CA LEU A 55 2.45 -18.90 -28.45
C LEU A 55 1.90 -20.05 -29.34
N ARG A 56 0.67 -20.52 -29.09
CA ARG A 56 0.01 -21.51 -29.97
C ARG A 56 -0.32 -20.98 -31.36
N LYS A 57 -0.40 -19.66 -31.52
CA LYS A 57 -0.63 -18.97 -32.78
C LYS A 57 0.67 -18.52 -33.46
N GLU A 58 1.81 -18.89 -32.89
CA GLU A 58 3.15 -18.48 -33.35
C GLU A 58 3.32 -16.94 -33.38
N ASP A 59 2.55 -16.21 -32.57
CA ASP A 59 2.63 -14.75 -32.41
C ASP A 59 3.58 -14.41 -31.25
N GLU A 60 4.88 -14.67 -31.47
CA GLU A 60 5.92 -14.54 -30.45
C GLU A 60 6.15 -13.10 -29.99
N GLU A 61 6.08 -12.13 -30.92
CA GLU A 61 6.30 -10.72 -30.60
C GLU A 61 5.27 -10.21 -29.59
N ARG A 62 3.99 -10.52 -29.81
CA ARG A 62 2.96 -10.15 -28.83
C ARG A 62 3.07 -10.98 -27.56
N ALA A 63 3.42 -12.25 -27.64
CA ALA A 63 3.63 -13.07 -26.46
C ALA A 63 4.71 -12.46 -25.55
N LEU A 64 5.80 -11.95 -26.13
CA LEU A 64 6.87 -11.26 -25.41
C LEU A 64 6.38 -9.99 -24.72
N ILE A 65 5.65 -9.12 -25.43
CA ILE A 65 5.07 -7.90 -24.84
C ILE A 65 4.21 -8.24 -23.62
N PHE A 66 3.33 -9.25 -23.72
CA PHE A 66 2.50 -9.67 -22.59
C PHE A 66 3.32 -10.29 -21.45
N ALA A 67 4.44 -10.96 -21.75
CA ALA A 67 5.33 -11.55 -20.75
C ALA A 67 6.09 -10.50 -19.94
N GLU A 68 6.61 -9.45 -20.57
CA GLU A 68 7.22 -8.31 -19.85
C GLU A 68 6.23 -7.66 -18.89
N ASP A 69 5.01 -7.46 -19.40
CA ASP A 69 3.92 -6.86 -18.67
C ASP A 69 3.41 -7.76 -17.53
N LEU A 70 3.57 -9.09 -17.65
CA LEU A 70 3.29 -10.08 -16.63
C LEU A 70 4.32 -10.00 -15.49
N ILE A 71 5.62 -9.90 -15.82
CA ILE A 71 6.70 -9.79 -14.82
C ILE A 71 6.46 -8.59 -13.89
N LYS A 72 6.05 -7.46 -14.47
CA LYS A 72 5.70 -6.26 -13.69
C LYS A 72 4.53 -6.50 -12.74
N ASP A 73 3.47 -7.15 -13.21
CA ASP A 73 2.29 -7.45 -12.38
C ASP A 73 2.64 -8.43 -11.24
N GLU A 74 3.48 -9.44 -11.50
CA GLU A 74 3.97 -10.36 -10.48
C GLU A 74 4.87 -9.68 -9.44
N GLY A 75 5.70 -8.71 -9.87
CA GLY A 75 6.48 -7.87 -8.96
C GLY A 75 5.59 -7.05 -8.01
N ILE A 76 4.48 -6.49 -8.51
CA ILE A 76 3.54 -5.72 -7.70
C ILE A 76 2.83 -6.60 -6.65
N LEU A 77 2.57 -7.88 -6.95
CA LEU A 77 2.00 -8.81 -5.96
C LEU A 77 2.90 -8.95 -4.73
N GLN A 78 4.21 -9.07 -4.94
CA GLN A 78 5.20 -9.12 -3.87
C GLN A 78 5.22 -7.82 -3.04
N CYS A 79 5.11 -6.67 -3.70
CA CYS A 79 5.00 -5.38 -3.02
C CYS A 79 3.78 -5.30 -2.08
N TYR A 80 2.63 -5.86 -2.47
CA TYR A 80 1.46 -5.89 -1.60
C TYR A 80 1.65 -6.79 -0.38
N GLU A 81 2.38 -7.89 -0.51
CA GLU A 81 2.71 -8.75 0.63
C GLU A 81 3.58 -8.02 1.65
N VAL A 82 4.67 -7.39 1.19
CA VAL A 82 5.54 -6.57 2.04
C VAL A 82 4.76 -5.44 2.70
N LEU A 83 3.89 -4.75 1.95
CA LEU A 83 3.04 -3.69 2.49
C LEU A 83 2.17 -4.18 3.65
N ARG A 84 1.54 -5.36 3.53
CA ARG A 84 0.71 -5.93 4.61
C ARG A 84 1.52 -6.22 5.86
N ILE A 85 2.69 -6.84 5.71
CA ILE A 85 3.60 -7.12 6.85
C ILE A 85 3.99 -5.82 7.55
N ARG A 86 4.33 -4.77 6.78
CA ARG A 86 4.69 -3.47 7.34
C ARG A 86 3.51 -2.78 8.03
N LEU A 87 2.30 -2.88 7.48
CA LEU A 87 1.09 -2.36 8.10
C LEU A 87 0.78 -3.04 9.43
N ASP A 88 0.96 -4.36 9.51
CA ASP A 88 0.76 -5.11 10.75
C ASP A 88 1.80 -4.73 11.82
N HIS A 89 3.08 -4.68 11.45
CA HIS A 89 4.16 -4.21 12.33
C HIS A 89 3.94 -2.76 12.81
N PHE A 90 3.40 -1.89 11.95
CA PHE A 90 3.10 -0.52 12.33
C PHE A 90 1.92 -0.48 13.30
N LYS A 91 0.82 -1.19 12.99
CA LYS A 91 -0.37 -1.29 13.83
C LYS A 91 -0.05 -1.83 15.22
N GLY A 92 0.78 -2.88 15.33
CA GLY A 92 1.20 -3.45 16.61
C GLY A 92 2.03 -2.50 17.48
N ARG A 93 2.67 -1.48 16.87
CA ARG A 93 3.46 -0.46 17.58
C ARG A 93 2.70 0.83 17.87
N LEU A 94 1.47 0.98 17.38
CA LEU A 94 0.70 2.22 17.55
C LEU A 94 0.42 2.54 19.03
N ASP A 95 0.21 1.54 19.88
CA ASP A 95 0.02 1.76 21.33
C ASP A 95 1.29 2.24 22.02
N ALA A 96 2.45 1.74 21.60
CA ALA A 96 3.74 2.24 22.08
C ALA A 96 4.03 3.65 21.58
N VAL A 97 3.63 3.98 20.35
CA VAL A 97 3.73 5.34 19.79
C VAL A 97 2.80 6.30 20.52
N ASP A 98 1.59 5.90 20.91
CA ASP A 98 0.69 6.74 21.71
C ASP A 98 1.28 7.02 23.11
N LYS A 99 1.91 6.00 23.71
CA LYS A 99 2.42 6.05 25.09
C LYS A 99 3.79 6.74 25.21
N TYR A 100 4.69 6.51 24.26
CA TYR A 100 6.10 6.91 24.32
C TYR A 100 6.56 7.74 23.12
N GLY A 101 5.67 8.00 22.15
CA GLY A 101 5.98 8.85 21.00
C GLY A 101 6.19 10.32 21.39
N PRO A 102 6.56 11.17 20.43
CA PRO A 102 6.81 12.59 20.68
C PRO A 102 5.63 13.23 21.42
N THR A 103 5.95 13.97 22.48
CA THR A 103 5.00 14.55 23.45
C THR A 103 3.88 15.35 22.77
N LYS A 104 2.67 15.23 23.33
CA LYS A 104 1.41 15.83 22.85
C LYS A 104 1.45 17.36 22.73
#